data_AF-X1EBF0-F1
#
_entry.id   AF-X1EBF0-F1
#
_cell.length_a   1.000
_cell.length_b   1.000
_cell.length_c   1.000
_cell.angle_alpha   90.00
_cell.angle_beta   90.00
_cell.angle_gamma   90.00
#
_symmetry.space_group_name_H-M   'P 1'
#
loop_
_entity.id
_entity.type
_entity.pdbx_description
1 polymer ?
#
loop_
_entity_poly.entity_id
_entity_poly.type
_entity_poly.pdbx_seq_one_letter_code
_entity_poly.pdbx_strand_id
1 'polypeptide(L)'
;FINLAPHETDTGINKALQTIGEFAGVDRSYICMLSNIDSEMVSKYTHEWCAEGIKPRMPLHPRIPIDRYPWWTEQIKRGEVYHVPRAT
;
A
#
# COMPACT_ATOMS: atom_id res chain seq x y z
N PHE A 1 13.94 -4.76 9.14
CA PHE A 1 12.79 -5.70 9.27
C PHE A 1 13.21 -7.09 9.67
N ILE A 2 14.18 -7.73 8.99
CA ILE A 2 14.52 -9.15 9.20
C ILE A 2 14.98 -9.55 10.62
N ASN A 3 15.33 -8.57 11.46
CA ASN A 3 15.78 -8.78 12.85
C ASN A 3 14.80 -8.27 13.92
N LEU A 4 13.58 -7.86 13.56
CA LEU A 4 12.58 -7.42 14.53
C LEU A 4 11.84 -8.62 15.12
N ALA A 5 11.47 -8.54 16.40
CA ALA A 5 10.56 -9.52 16.97
C ALA A 5 9.18 -9.40 16.29
N PRO A 6 8.37 -10.49 16.23
CA PRO A 6 7.08 -10.46 15.53
C PRO A 6 6.17 -9.31 15.97
N HIS A 7 6.14 -9.00 17.28
CA HIS A 7 5.32 -7.93 17.85
C HIS A 7 5.81 -6.50 17.50
N GLU A 8 7.02 -6.35 16.97
CA GLU A 8 7.59 -5.06 16.55
C GLU A 8 7.41 -4.80 15.05
N THR A 9 6.90 -5.78 14.30
CA THR A 9 6.83 -5.75 12.84
C THR A 9 6.01 -4.56 12.33
N ASP A 10 4.84 -4.30 12.91
CA ASP A 10 3.94 -3.21 12.49
C ASP A 10 4.60 -1.83 12.70
N THR A 11 5.24 -1.63 13.85
CA THR A 11 6.03 -0.43 14.15
C THR A 11 7.16 -0.26 13.13
N GLY A 12 7.85 -1.36 12.81
CA GLY A 12 8.86 -1.37 11.77
C GLY A 12 8.29 -0.92 10.42
N ILE A 13 7.20 -1.54 9.97
CA ILE A 13 6.56 -1.22 8.68
C ILE A 13 6.21 0.26 8.61
N ASN A 14 5.59 0.81 9.66
CA ASN A 14 5.25 2.23 9.72
C ASN A 14 6.49 3.13 9.58
N LYS A 15 7.60 2.77 10.24
CA LYS A 15 8.87 3.50 10.10
C LYS A 15 9.44 3.41 8.68
N ALA A 16 9.35 2.25 8.02
CA ALA A 16 9.76 2.11 6.62
C ALA A 16 8.94 3.01 5.70
N LEU A 17 7.61 2.96 5.85
CA LEU A 17 6.70 3.77 5.05
C LEU A 17 7.01 5.27 5.22
N GLN A 18 7.27 5.72 6.44
CA GLN A 18 7.73 7.07 6.71
C GLN A 18 9.03 7.40 5.99
N THR A 19 10.09 6.59 6.18
CA THR A 19 11.40 6.84 5.55
C THR A 19 11.30 6.89 4.03
N ILE A 20 10.54 5.98 3.41
CA ILE A 20 10.31 5.95 1.96
C ILE A 20 9.55 7.20 1.52
N GLY A 21 8.49 7.57 2.25
CA GLY A 21 7.64 8.71 1.93
C GLY A 21 8.39 10.03 1.99
N GLU A 22 9.15 10.25 3.06
CA GLU A 22 10.01 11.42 3.26
C GLU A 22 11.11 11.48 2.19
N PHE A 23 11.77 10.35 1.90
CA PHE A 23 12.80 10.28 0.85
C PHE A 23 12.25 10.59 -0.54
N ALA A 24 11.09 10.05 -0.89
CA ALA A 24 10.46 10.26 -2.19
C ALA A 24 9.72 11.60 -2.31
N GLY A 25 9.56 12.34 -1.21
CA GLY A 25 8.81 13.61 -1.19
C GLY A 25 7.33 13.47 -1.53
N VAL A 26 6.70 12.35 -1.14
CA VAL A 26 5.28 12.07 -1.41
C VAL A 26 4.41 12.37 -0.18
N ASP A 27 3.15 12.74 -0.41
CA ASP A 27 2.20 13.04 0.67
C ASP A 27 1.86 11.82 1.54
N ARG A 28 1.88 10.62 0.92
CA ARG A 28 1.44 9.37 1.55
C ARG A 28 2.18 8.16 0.97
N SER A 29 2.34 7.12 1.79
CA SER A 29 2.86 5.81 1.38
C SER A 29 2.09 4.67 2.07
N TYR A 30 1.99 3.52 1.41
CA TYR A 30 1.05 2.45 1.81
C TYR A 30 1.64 1.06 1.67
N ILE A 31 1.12 0.13 2.48
CA ILE A 31 1.13 -1.30 2.15
C ILE A 31 -0.28 -1.74 1.78
N CYS A 32 -0.39 -2.36 0.61
CA CYS A 32 -1.58 -3.04 0.14
C CYS A 32 -1.33 -4.55 0.10
N MET A 33 -2.17 -5.31 0.78
CA MET A 33 -2.12 -6.76 0.83
C MET A 33 -3.20 -7.34 -0.06
N LEU A 34 -2.82 -8.30 -0.91
CA LEU A 34 -3.73 -9.05 -1.76
C LEU A 34 -4.06 -10.38 -1.09
N SER A 35 -5.35 -10.73 -1.04
CA SER A 35 -5.81 -11.98 -0.42
C SER A 35 -7.03 -12.52 -1.17
N ASN A 36 -7.18 -13.85 -1.20
CA ASN A 36 -8.39 -14.49 -1.72
C ASN A 36 -9.50 -14.48 -0.66
N ILE A 37 -10.69 -14.01 -1.02
CA ILE A 37 -11.92 -14.07 -0.24
C ILE A 37 -13.03 -14.52 -1.18
N ASP A 38 -13.77 -15.57 -0.82
CA ASP A 38 -14.88 -16.10 -1.63
C ASP A 38 -14.52 -16.37 -3.11
N SER A 39 -13.29 -16.86 -3.35
CA SER A 39 -12.71 -17.10 -4.69
C SER A 39 -12.36 -15.85 -5.51
N GLU A 40 -12.38 -14.67 -4.88
CA GLU A 40 -12.02 -13.39 -5.49
C GLU A 40 -10.74 -12.83 -4.85
N MET A 41 -9.80 -12.37 -5.67
CA MET A 41 -8.58 -11.72 -5.17
C MET A 41 -8.90 -10.25 -4.86
N VAL A 42 -8.83 -9.88 -3.58
CA VAL A 42 -9.18 -8.54 -3.11
C VAL A 42 -7.98 -7.81 -2.53
N SER A 43 -7.94 -6.50 -2.73
CA SER A 43 -6.94 -5.61 -2.14
C SER A 43 -7.41 -5.07 -0.79
N LYS A 44 -6.54 -5.10 0.23
CA LYS A 44 -6.73 -4.44 1.52
C LYS A 44 -5.51 -3.61 1.89
N TYR A 45 -5.71 -2.33 2.16
CA TYR A 45 -4.66 -1.49 2.74
C TYR A 45 -4.48 -1.82 4.22
N THR A 46 -3.26 -2.13 4.65
CA THR A 46 -2.96 -2.55 6.03
C THR A 46 -2.21 -1.50 6.82
N HIS A 47 -1.41 -0.69 6.14
CA HIS A 47 -0.61 0.38 6.72
C HIS A 47 -0.64 1.60 5.81
N GLU A 48 -0.66 2.78 6.41
CA GLU A 48 -0.58 4.08 5.75
C GLU A 48 0.32 4.98 6.59
N TRP A 49 1.28 5.62 5.95
CA TRP A 49 1.94 6.81 6.48
C TRP A 49 1.45 8.04 5.71
N CYS A 50 1.29 9.15 6.42
CA CYS A 50 0.92 10.45 5.87
C CYS A 50 1.93 11.50 6.34
N ALA A 51 2.31 12.40 5.44
CA ALA A 51 3.06 13.60 5.80
C ALA A 51 2.25 14.51 6.74
N GLU A 52 2.93 15.46 7.40
CA GLU A 52 2.29 16.40 8.30
C GLU A 52 1.19 17.22 7.57
N GLY A 53 0.04 17.37 8.21
CA GLY A 53 -1.12 18.08 7.64
C GLY A 53 -1.93 17.27 6.61
N ILE A 54 -1.46 16.09 6.19
CA ILE A 54 -2.17 15.23 5.24
C ILE A 54 -3.17 14.32 5.97
N LYS A 55 -4.44 14.37 5.57
CA LYS A 55 -5.49 13.51 6.14
C LYS A 55 -5.30 12.03 5.73
N PRO A 56 -5.42 11.07 6.65
CA PRO A 56 -5.41 9.64 6.32
C PRO A 56 -6.55 9.24 5.37
N ARG A 57 -6.31 8.28 4.49
CA ARG A 57 -7.29 7.73 3.55
C ARG A 57 -7.57 6.25 3.77
N MET A 58 -6.73 5.51 4.48
CA MET A 58 -6.90 4.08 4.71
C MET A 58 -8.29 3.71 5.27
N PRO A 59 -8.90 4.44 6.23
CA PRO A 59 -10.24 4.13 6.75
C PRO A 59 -11.35 4.17 5.69
N LEU A 60 -11.11 4.84 4.57
CA LEU A 60 -12.08 5.05 3.49
C LEU A 60 -11.91 4.07 2.32
N HIS A 61 -10.87 3.21 2.35
CA HIS A 61 -10.62 2.28 1.26
C HIS A 61 -11.47 1.02 1.42
N PRO A 62 -12.46 0.77 0.53
CA PRO A 62 -13.17 -0.50 0.54
C PRO A 62 -12.21 -1.63 0.14
N ARG A 63 -12.55 -2.87 0.51
CA ARG A 63 -11.96 -4.04 -0.17
C ARG A 63 -12.47 -4.03 -1.60
N ILE A 64 -11.56 -4.00 -2.56
CA ILE A 64 -11.91 -3.96 -3.98
C ILE A 64 -11.33 -5.20 -4.67
N PRO A 65 -12.11 -5.87 -5.53
CA PRO A 65 -11.60 -6.90 -6.43
C PRO A 65 -10.53 -6.33 -7.36
N ILE A 66 -9.37 -6.98 -7.46
CA ILE A 66 -8.26 -6.46 -8.27
C ILE A 66 -8.50 -6.64 -9.78
N ASP A 67 -9.37 -7.58 -10.17
CA ASP A 67 -9.77 -7.84 -11.54
C ASP A 67 -10.58 -6.68 -12.15
N ARG A 68 -11.17 -5.80 -11.33
CA ARG A 68 -11.79 -4.55 -11.77
C ARG A 68 -10.79 -3.57 -12.40
N TYR A 69 -9.49 -3.74 -12.11
CA TYR A 69 -8.43 -2.86 -12.59
C TYR A 69 -7.26 -3.64 -13.20
N PRO A 70 -7.49 -4.41 -14.28
CA PRO A 70 -6.52 -5.38 -14.80
C PRO A 70 -5.25 -4.72 -15.34
N TRP A 71 -5.34 -3.46 -15.80
CA TRP A 71 -4.23 -2.76 -16.44
C TRP A 71 -3.02 -2.56 -15.52
N TRP A 72 -3.23 -2.31 -14.23
CA TRP A 72 -2.13 -2.16 -13.28
C TRP A 72 -1.84 -3.44 -12.51
N THR A 73 -2.86 -4.25 -12.23
CA THR A 73 -2.70 -5.43 -11.37
C THR A 73 -1.88 -6.52 -12.02
N GLU A 74 -1.96 -6.69 -13.34
CA GLU A 74 -1.10 -7.62 -14.07
C GLU A 74 0.38 -7.20 -14.08
N GLN A 75 0.68 -5.90 -14.09
CA GLN A 75 2.05 -5.39 -13.96
C GLN A 75 2.61 -5.69 -12.57
N ILE A 76 1.83 -5.39 -11.51
CA ILE A 76 2.22 -5.67 -10.13
C ILE A 76 2.45 -7.16 -9.89
N LYS A 77 1.61 -8.05 -10.46
CA LYS A 77 1.79 -9.51 -10.36
C LYS A 77 3.10 -10.00 -10.99
N ARG A 78 3.63 -9.29 -11.99
CA ARG A 78 4.95 -9.55 -12.60
C ARG A 78 6.12 -8.91 -11.84
N GLY A 79 5.85 -8.20 -10.74
CA GLY A 79 6.87 -7.47 -9.99
C GLY A 79 7.31 -6.17 -10.67
N GLU A 80 6.53 -5.66 -11.63
CA GLU A 80 6.81 -4.43 -12.35
C GLU A 80 6.30 -3.20 -11.59
N VAL A 81 6.91 -2.04 -11.83
CA VAL A 81 6.46 -0.77 -11.27
C VAL A 81 5.38 -0.17 -12.16
N TYR A 82 4.20 0.06 -11.60
CA TYR A 82 3.15 0.85 -12.25
C TYR A 82 3.20 2.31 -11.74
N HIS A 83 3.47 3.26 -12.64
CA HIS A 83 3.60 4.68 -12.30
C HIS A 83 2.56 5.52 -13.05
N VAL A 84 1.77 6.29 -12.30
CA VAL A 84 0.76 7.21 -12.84
C VAL A 84 1.22 8.65 -12.56
N PRO A 85 1.80 9.36 -13.55
CA PRO A 85 2.36 10.70 -13.31
C PRO A 85 1.29 11.79 -13.12
N ARG A 86 0.09 11.57 -13.67
CA ARG A 86 -1.07 12.46 -13.52
C ARG A 86 -2.35 11.65 -13.58
N ALA A 87 -3.24 11.86 -12.61
CA ALA A 87 -4.64 11.44 -12.67
C ALA A 87 -5.48 12.67 -13.03
N THR A 88 -6.44 12.51 -13.92
CA THR A 88 -7.39 13.54 -14.36
C THR A 88 -8.58 13.63 -13.44
#